data_AF-A0A845DLB5-F1
#
_entry.id   AF-A0A845DLB5-F1
#
_cell.length_a   1.000
_cell.length_b   1.000
_cell.length_c   1.000
_cell.angle_alpha   90.00
_cell.angle_beta   90.00
_cell.angle_gamma   90.00
#
_symmetry.space_group_name_H-M   'P 1'
#
loop_
_entity.id
_entity.type
_entity.pdbx_description
1 polymer ?
#
loop_
_entity_poly.entity_id
_entity_poly.type
_entity_poly.pdbx_seq_one_letter_code
_entity_poly.pdbx_strand_id
1 'polypeptide(L)'
;PAPYETYRRLYSRDSQATRVNGTRKAPAPERRSANGQTAPRSTGTGNKLTWKESQELARLETEIAGWEEEQASLQQQINNSGSDYQALHSLSAKLTDVELSLESAFERWAELSERQEV
;
A
#
# COMPACT_ATOMS: atom_id res chain seq x y z
N PRO A 1 4.58 11.51 -16.55
CA PRO A 1 4.20 10.65 -15.40
C PRO A 1 2.73 10.21 -15.51
N ALA A 2 2.48 8.90 -15.40
CA ALA A 2 1.11 8.38 -15.37
C ALA A 2 0.51 8.74 -14.00
N PRO A 3 -0.61 9.46 -13.92
CA PRO A 3 -1.21 9.83 -12.65
C PRO A 3 -1.57 8.58 -11.83
N TYR A 4 -1.47 8.69 -10.51
CA TYR A 4 -1.78 7.66 -9.49
C TYR A 4 -3.09 6.89 -9.74
N GLU A 5 -4.06 7.51 -10.41
CA GLU A 5 -5.32 6.89 -10.83
C GLU A 5 -5.13 5.66 -11.75
N THR A 6 -4.06 5.65 -12.54
CA THR A 6 -3.71 4.53 -13.41
C THR A 6 -3.33 3.30 -12.58
N TYR A 7 -2.52 3.50 -11.55
CA TYR A 7 -2.12 2.44 -10.63
C TYR A 7 -3.29 1.95 -9.78
N ARG A 8 -4.13 2.86 -9.26
CA ARG A 8 -5.40 2.50 -8.60
C ARG A 8 -6.21 1.54 -9.45
N ARG A 9 -6.38 1.85 -10.74
CA ARG A 9 -7.21 1.04 -11.66
C ARG A 9 -6.59 -0.32 -11.98
N LEU A 10 -5.26 -0.41 -12.07
CA LEU A 10 -4.54 -1.67 -12.30
C LEU A 10 -4.63 -2.60 -11.07
N TYR A 11 -4.36 -2.08 -9.87
CA TYR A 11 -4.37 -2.89 -8.64
C TYR A 11 -5.78 -3.18 -8.11
N SER A 12 -6.78 -2.29 -8.31
CA SER A 12 -8.20 -2.57 -8.00
C SER A 12 -8.80 -3.66 -8.88
N ARG A 13 -8.20 -3.97 -10.04
CA ARG A 13 -8.64 -5.05 -10.92
C ARG A 13 -8.10 -6.41 -10.48
N ASP A 14 -6.91 -6.45 -9.89
CA ASP A 14 -6.27 -7.67 -9.41
C ASP A 14 -6.80 -8.09 -8.01
N SER A 15 -7.00 -7.13 -7.11
CA SER A 15 -7.53 -7.34 -5.75
C SER A 15 -9.00 -7.77 -5.69
N GLN A 16 -9.81 -7.50 -6.72
CA GLN A 16 -11.18 -8.03 -6.81
C GLN A 16 -11.24 -9.54 -7.03
N ALA A 17 -10.14 -10.20 -7.42
CA ALA A 17 -10.08 -11.64 -7.62
C ALA A 17 -9.90 -12.45 -6.31
N THR A 18 -9.50 -11.83 -5.20
CA THR A 18 -9.14 -12.54 -3.95
C THR A 18 -10.14 -12.44 -2.80
N ARG A 19 -11.29 -11.77 -2.98
CA ARG A 19 -12.34 -11.69 -1.94
C ARG A 19 -13.57 -12.57 -2.25
N VAL A 20 -13.37 -13.87 -2.43
CA VAL A 20 -14.45 -14.86 -2.33
C VAL A 20 -14.71 -15.26 -0.87
N ASN A 21 -15.55 -14.44 -0.24
CA ASN A 21 -16.56 -14.76 0.77
C ASN A 21 -16.47 -16.14 1.49
N GLY A 22 -15.97 -16.14 2.73
CA GLY A 22 -15.94 -17.30 3.63
C GLY A 22 -16.80 -17.14 4.88
N THR A 23 -18.01 -16.61 4.79
CA THR A 23 -18.97 -16.64 5.92
C THR A 23 -19.64 -18.01 6.00
N ARG A 24 -19.19 -18.90 6.89
CA ARG A 24 -20.01 -20.04 7.33
C ARG A 24 -20.19 -20.05 8.84
N LYS A 25 -21.38 -19.59 9.22
CA LYS A 25 -22.04 -19.67 10.52
C LYS A 25 -22.24 -21.14 10.93
N ALA A 26 -21.92 -21.49 12.18
CA ALA A 26 -22.59 -22.56 12.94
C ALA A 26 -22.45 -22.26 14.46
N PRO A 27 -23.42 -22.69 15.30
CA PRO A 27 -23.73 -22.06 16.59
C PRO A 27 -23.14 -22.77 17.82
N ALA A 28 -23.20 -22.07 18.96
CA ALA A 28 -22.69 -22.40 20.30
C ALA A 28 -23.33 -23.66 20.96
N PRO A 29 -22.80 -24.11 22.12
CA PRO A 29 -23.38 -23.62 23.38
C PRO A 29 -22.41 -23.34 24.54
N GLU A 30 -22.71 -22.23 25.23
CA GLU A 30 -22.80 -22.04 26.68
C GLU A 30 -21.68 -22.51 27.63
N ARG A 31 -20.91 -21.55 28.18
CA ARG A 31 -20.52 -21.56 29.59
C ARG A 31 -20.58 -20.15 30.19
N ARG A 32 -21.52 -19.97 31.11
CA ARG A 32 -21.61 -18.83 32.04
C ARG A 32 -20.42 -18.86 32.99
N SER A 33 -19.71 -17.74 33.10
CA SER A 33 -19.17 -17.27 34.39
C SER A 33 -18.90 -15.78 34.29
N ALA A 34 -19.45 -15.08 35.27
CA ALA A 34 -19.38 -13.64 35.43
C ALA A 34 -17.94 -13.18 35.67
N ASN A 35 -17.51 -12.17 34.92
CA ASN A 35 -16.78 -11.08 35.54
C ASN A 35 -17.01 -9.79 34.75
N GLY A 36 -17.37 -8.74 35.45
CA GLY A 36 -17.55 -7.41 34.88
C GLY A 36 -16.21 -6.87 34.40
N GLN A 37 -16.04 -6.82 33.10
CA GLN A 37 -15.14 -5.89 32.44
C GLN A 37 -15.85 -5.45 31.18
N THR A 38 -16.09 -4.15 31.13
CA THR A 38 -16.65 -3.40 30.01
C THR A 38 -16.16 -3.97 28.69
N ALA A 39 -17.03 -4.71 28.01
CA ALA A 39 -16.84 -5.00 26.60
C ALA A 39 -16.64 -3.65 25.91
N PRO A 40 -15.54 -3.42 25.16
CA PRO A 40 -15.58 -2.34 24.21
C PRO A 40 -16.74 -2.70 23.27
N ARG A 41 -17.78 -1.86 23.30
CA ARG A 41 -18.76 -1.78 22.25
C ARG A 41 -17.96 -1.56 20.95
N SER A 42 -17.63 -2.63 20.24
CA SER A 42 -17.46 -2.53 18.79
C SER A 42 -18.86 -2.45 18.19
N THR A 43 -19.54 -1.34 18.49
CA THR A 43 -20.67 -0.87 17.71
C THR A 43 -20.11 -0.53 16.35
N GLY A 44 -20.53 -1.28 15.34
CA GLY A 44 -20.01 -1.20 13.99
C GLY A 44 -19.99 0.22 13.44
N THR A 45 -18.80 0.66 13.06
CA THR A 45 -18.45 1.77 12.18
C THR A 45 -16.95 1.60 11.95
N GLY A 46 -16.40 1.46 10.76
CA GLY A 46 -16.91 1.38 9.42
C GLY A 46 -15.68 1.02 8.59
N ASN A 47 -15.87 0.71 7.32
CA ASN A 47 -14.77 0.43 6.39
C ASN A 47 -13.78 1.62 6.23
N LYS A 48 -14.10 2.76 6.86
CA LYS A 48 -13.38 4.03 6.88
C LYS A 48 -12.03 3.96 7.58
N LEU A 49 -11.05 4.66 6.99
CA LEU A 49 -9.71 4.86 7.53
C LEU A 49 -9.71 5.52 8.91
N THR A 50 -8.81 5.07 9.79
CA THR A 50 -8.45 5.77 11.02
C THR A 50 -7.59 7.00 10.73
N TRP A 51 -7.46 7.93 11.68
CA TRP A 51 -6.62 9.13 11.52
C TRP A 51 -5.16 8.80 11.16
N LYS A 52 -4.60 7.75 11.78
CA LYS A 52 -3.23 7.30 11.48
C LYS A 52 -3.10 6.77 10.06
N GLU A 53 -4.09 6.03 9.58
CA GLU A 53 -4.09 5.50 8.22
C GLU A 53 -4.32 6.59 7.17
N SER A 54 -5.13 7.61 7.48
CA SER A 54 -5.25 8.80 6.62
C SER A 54 -3.94 9.59 6.54
N GLN A 55 -3.21 9.71 7.65
CA GLN A 55 -1.88 10.32 7.65
C GLN A 55 -0.85 9.46 6.89
N GLU A 56 -0.92 8.14 7.03
CA GLU A 56 -0.09 7.20 6.27
C GLU A 56 -0.33 7.32 4.78
N LEU A 57 -1.59 7.39 4.33
CA LEU A 57 -1.93 7.60 2.93
C LEU A 57 -1.28 8.87 2.37
N ALA A 58 -1.43 10.02 3.05
CA ALA A 58 -0.83 11.28 2.63
C ALA A 58 0.71 11.24 2.60
N ARG A 59 1.31 10.50 3.54
CA ARG A 59 2.76 10.28 3.55
C ARG A 59 3.19 9.44 2.36
N LEU A 60 2.50 8.33 2.08
CA LEU A 60 2.80 7.46 0.95
C LEU A 60 2.70 8.23 -0.37
N GLU A 61 1.71 9.11 -0.54
CA GLU A 61 1.61 9.98 -1.72
C GLU A 61 2.84 10.87 -1.91
N THR A 62 3.38 11.40 -0.82
CA THR A 62 4.59 12.23 -0.85
C THR A 62 5.85 11.39 -1.13
N GLU A 63 5.97 10.23 -0.50
CA GLU A 63 7.10 9.31 -0.68
C GLU A 63 7.15 8.75 -2.11
N ILE A 64 6.01 8.33 -2.65
CA ILE A 64 5.88 7.86 -4.04
C ILE A 64 6.34 8.93 -5.02
N ALA A 65 5.86 10.18 -4.89
CA ALA A 65 6.26 11.26 -5.78
C ALA A 65 7.78 11.50 -5.73
N GLY A 66 8.38 11.49 -4.53
CA GLY A 66 9.82 11.64 -4.36
C GLY A 66 10.62 10.49 -4.99
N TRP A 67 10.15 9.26 -4.84
CA TRP A 67 10.78 8.09 -5.46
C TRP A 67 10.62 8.06 -6.98
N GLU A 68 9.50 8.53 -7.55
CA GLU A 68 9.35 8.66 -9.00
C GLU A 68 10.35 9.69 -9.58
N GLU A 69 10.56 10.81 -8.88
CA GLU A 69 11.58 11.78 -9.27
C GLU A 69 13.00 11.21 -9.16
N GLU A 70 13.28 10.45 -8.08
CA GLU A 70 14.55 9.77 -7.90
C GLU A 70 14.79 8.71 -8.99
N GLN A 71 13.77 7.91 -9.32
CA GLN A 71 13.82 6.92 -10.40
C GLN A 71 14.18 7.59 -11.73
N ALA A 72 13.50 8.70 -12.07
CA ALA A 72 13.79 9.45 -13.29
C ALA A 72 15.22 10.02 -13.29
N SER A 73 15.67 10.57 -12.16
CA SER A 73 17.03 11.08 -11.98
C SER A 73 18.09 9.98 -12.13
N LEU A 74 17.88 8.82 -11.51
CA LEU A 74 18.76 7.66 -11.62
C LEU A 74 18.83 7.17 -13.07
N GLN A 75 17.70 7.11 -13.78
CA GLN A 75 17.68 6.72 -15.18
C GLN A 75 18.47 7.68 -16.08
N GLN A 76 18.39 9.00 -15.81
CA GLN A 76 19.22 9.98 -16.52
C GLN A 76 20.72 9.79 -16.22
N GLN A 77 21.07 9.55 -14.95
CA GLN A 77 22.46 9.29 -14.56
C GLN A 77 23.01 8.01 -15.21
N ILE A 78 22.21 6.94 -15.28
CA ILE A 78 22.54 5.70 -15.99
C ILE A 78 22.84 5.98 -17.46
N ASN A 79 21.97 6.72 -18.15
CA ASN A 79 22.16 7.08 -19.55
C ASN A 79 23.42 7.92 -19.78
N ASN A 80 23.82 8.72 -18.78
CA ASN A 80 25.00 9.58 -18.84
C ASN A 80 26.29 8.89 -18.36
N SER A 81 26.22 7.69 -17.76
CA SER A 81 27.38 7.01 -17.16
C SER A 81 28.38 6.46 -18.20
N GLY A 82 27.97 6.34 -19.47
CA GLY A 82 28.85 5.96 -20.57
C GLY A 82 29.55 4.61 -20.33
N SER A 83 30.88 4.64 -20.24
CA SER A 83 31.74 3.44 -20.06
C SER A 83 32.13 3.17 -18.60
N ASP A 84 31.64 3.94 -17.64
CA ASP A 84 31.89 3.67 -16.22
C ASP A 84 30.96 2.56 -15.72
N TYR A 85 31.40 1.32 -15.93
CA TYR A 85 30.64 0.12 -15.56
C TYR A 85 30.39 -0.01 -14.05
N GLN A 86 31.28 0.54 -13.21
CA GLN A 86 31.10 0.48 -11.76
C GLN A 86 30.03 1.48 -11.30
N ALA A 87 30.05 2.71 -11.84
CA ALA A 87 28.99 3.68 -11.62
C ALA A 87 27.65 3.17 -12.15
N LEU A 88 27.64 2.59 -13.36
CA LEU A 88 26.46 2.00 -13.97
C LEU A 88 25.86 0.90 -13.09
N HIS A 89 26.67 -0.05 -12.62
CA HIS A 89 26.18 -1.12 -11.75
C HIS A 89 25.58 -0.58 -10.45
N SER A 90 26.24 0.41 -9.83
CA SER A 90 25.78 1.03 -8.59
C SER A 90 24.47 1.80 -8.79
N LEU A 91 24.34 2.54 -9.89
CA LEU A 91 23.13 3.29 -10.22
C LEU A 91 21.97 2.36 -10.57
N SER A 92 22.22 1.29 -11.32
CA SER A 92 21.21 0.27 -11.62
C SER A 92 20.72 -0.44 -10.35
N ALA A 93 21.62 -0.75 -9.41
CA ALA A 93 21.21 -1.35 -8.13
C ALA A 93 20.32 -0.41 -7.32
N LYS A 94 20.64 0.90 -7.29
CA LYS A 94 19.78 1.91 -6.67
C LYS A 94 18.44 2.05 -7.37
N LEU A 95 18.43 2.03 -8.70
CA LEU A 95 17.20 2.10 -9.48
C LEU A 95 16.26 0.95 -9.10
N THR A 96 16.78 -0.29 -9.02
CA THR A 96 16.00 -1.45 -8.59
C THR A 96 15.47 -1.32 -7.17
N ASP A 97 16.25 -0.78 -6.23
CA ASP A 97 15.79 -0.54 -4.85
C ASP A 97 14.65 0.48 -4.77
N VAL A 98 14.73 1.55 -5.56
CA VAL A 98 13.67 2.56 -5.69
C VAL A 98 12.42 1.96 -6.32
N GLU A 99 12.57 1.12 -7.35
CA GLU A 99 11.44 0.42 -7.99
C GLU A 99 10.72 -0.51 -7.00
N LEU A 100 11.46 -1.30 -6.21
CA LEU A 100 10.88 -2.16 -5.18
C LEU A 100 10.17 -1.36 -4.09
N SER A 101 10.74 -0.22 -3.69
CA SER A 101 10.14 0.69 -2.71
C SER A 101 8.83 1.29 -3.23
N LEU A 102 8.83 1.72 -4.50
CA LEU A 102 7.63 2.20 -5.20
C LEU A 102 6.55 1.13 -5.25
N GLU A 103 6.88 -0.10 -5.66
CA GLU A 103 5.91 -1.20 -5.72
C GLU A 103 5.25 -1.43 -4.35
N SER A 104 6.04 -1.58 -3.29
CA SER A 104 5.51 -1.80 -1.94
C SER A 104 4.64 -0.64 -1.44
N ALA A 105 5.06 0.60 -1.73
CA ALA A 105 4.30 1.78 -1.35
C ALA A 105 2.98 1.90 -2.13
N PHE A 106 2.98 1.56 -3.43
CA PHE A 106 1.77 1.52 -4.24
C PHE A 106 0.78 0.46 -3.76
N GLU A 107 1.25 -0.74 -3.39
CA GLU A 107 0.39 -1.77 -2.82
C GLU A 107 -0.30 -1.29 -1.54
N ARG A 108 0.47 -0.69 -0.62
CA ARG A 108 -0.06 -0.16 0.64
C ARG A 108 -1.02 1.01 0.39
N TRP A 109 -0.65 1.94 -0.49
CA TRP A 109 -1.50 3.07 -0.85
C TRP A 109 -2.81 2.61 -1.48
N ALA A 110 -2.79 1.57 -2.33
CA ALA A 110 -3.99 1.02 -2.96
C ALA A 110 -4.95 0.40 -1.93
N GLU A 111 -4.42 -0.35 -0.95
CA GLU A 111 -5.22 -0.91 0.15
C GLU A 111 -5.92 0.19 0.96
N LEU A 112 -5.18 1.23 1.35
CA LEU A 112 -5.73 2.36 2.12
C LEU A 112 -6.73 3.18 1.29
N SER A 113 -6.44 3.40 0.00
CA SER A 113 -7.31 4.15 -0.91
C SER A 113 -8.64 3.47 -1.15
N GLU A 114 -8.66 2.13 -1.29
CA GLU A 114 -9.90 1.36 -1.40
C GLU A 114 -10.78 1.59 -0.16
N ARG A 115 -10.16 1.54 1.03
CA ARG A 115 -10.84 1.74 2.32
C ARG A 115 -11.30 3.19 2.55
N GLN A 116 -10.77 4.15 1.80
CA GLN A 116 -11.24 5.53 1.83
C GLN A 116 -12.56 5.73 1.06
N GLU A 117 -12.79 4.97 -0.02
CA GLU A 117 -13.95 5.12 -0.92
C GLU A 117 -15.23 4.44 -0.44
N VAL A 118 -15.14 3.64 0.62
CA VAL A 118 -16.20 2.78 1.18
C VAL A 118 -16.77 3.33 2.49
#